data_AF-A0A497RUT6-F1
#
_entry.id   AF-A0A497RUT6-F1
#
_cell.length_a   1.000
_cell.length_b   1.000
_cell.length_c   1.000
_cell.angle_alpha   90.00
_cell.angle_beta   90.00
_cell.angle_gamma   90.00
#
_symmetry.space_group_name_H-M   'P 1'
#
loop_
_entity.id
_entity.type
_entity.pdbx_description
1 polymer ?
#
loop_
_entity_poly.entity_id
_entity_poly.type
_entity_poly.pdbx_seq_one_letter_code
_entity_poly.pdbx_strand_id
1 'polypeptide(L)'
;MTTILVAYDEGRIIGNDGRIPWSIPADLRRFQNLTTGNAVIMGRKTFESLPHGPLPDRMNIVISRTRLPTKPPESRTEGVLWVCDPQDAIQFAWDRQLKPFVSGGEQIYRHFLHKGLIHKIIATEVKGRHEGDTYFPRLYEYEGWTGQVMEELGAYRIVEYLSLRALRQQRNDLKQQLAIVGEKYSALRKERDKLIAKVLQYNSSSSDTNALRTKLQALRKKLNAYEQRAIQEYRHQQDYLPYDDDDRR
;
A
#
# COMPACT_ATOMS: atom_id res chain seq x y z
N MET A 1 4.01 -5.24 0.87
CA MET A 1 4.16 -4.12 1.84
C MET A 1 3.49 -4.49 3.14
N THR A 2 4.11 -4.16 4.28
CA THR A 2 3.54 -4.29 5.63
C THR A 2 2.94 -2.97 6.07
N THR A 3 1.70 -3.01 6.58
CA THR A 3 0.91 -1.79 6.83
C THR A 3 0.49 -1.69 8.29
N ILE A 4 0.71 -0.55 8.94
CA ILE A 4 0.04 -0.24 10.22
C ILE A 4 -1.37 0.29 9.93
N LEU A 5 -2.34 -0.19 10.69
CA LEU A 5 -3.65 0.45 10.84
C LEU A 5 -3.73 0.99 12.26
N VAL A 6 -4.07 2.27 12.40
CA VAL A 6 -4.16 2.94 13.70
C VAL A 6 -5.19 4.06 13.67
N ALA A 7 -5.86 4.29 14.79
CA ALA A 7 -6.60 5.51 15.06
C ALA A 7 -5.97 6.21 16.25
N TYR A 8 -5.66 7.50 16.12
CA TYR A 8 -5.13 8.32 17.20
C TYR A 8 -5.66 9.74 17.15
N ASP A 9 -5.63 10.45 18.27
CA ASP A 9 -6.05 11.85 18.34
C ASP A 9 -4.89 12.84 18.18
N GLU A 10 -5.12 14.14 18.32
CA GLU A 10 -4.07 15.16 18.22
C GLU A 10 -2.97 15.01 19.29
N GLY A 11 -3.28 14.36 20.41
CA GLY A 11 -2.32 13.98 21.46
C GLY A 11 -1.56 12.67 21.17
N ARG A 12 -1.89 12.00 20.06
CA ARG A 12 -1.46 10.65 19.69
C ARG A 12 -1.96 9.57 20.63
N ILE A 13 -3.00 9.83 21.41
CA ILE A 13 -3.61 8.78 22.25
C ILE A 13 -4.18 7.71 21.33
N ILE A 14 -4.02 6.44 21.69
CA ILE A 14 -4.63 5.30 20.99
C ILE A 14 -5.48 4.44 21.93
N GLY A 15 -5.34 4.66 23.24
CA GLY A 15 -6.05 3.88 24.24
C GLY A 15 -6.01 4.55 25.61
N ASN A 16 -7.01 4.19 26.41
CA ASN A 16 -7.12 4.50 27.83
C ASN A 16 -7.66 3.24 28.55
N ASP A 17 -6.94 2.71 29.53
CA ASP A 17 -7.32 1.50 30.28
C ASP A 17 -7.69 0.31 29.37
N GLY A 18 -6.93 0.12 28.28
CA GLY A 18 -7.15 -0.96 27.32
C GLY A 18 -8.36 -0.80 26.39
N ARG A 19 -8.97 0.40 26.34
CA ARG A 19 -10.09 0.71 25.44
C ARG A 19 -9.77 1.90 24.54
N ILE A 20 -10.43 1.97 23.39
CA ILE A 20 -10.36 3.14 22.50
C ILE A 20 -11.25 4.25 23.11
N PRO A 21 -10.77 5.50 23.30
CA PRO A 21 -11.53 6.55 23.98
C PRO A 21 -12.74 7.10 23.20
N TRP A 22 -12.89 6.72 21.94
CA TRP A 22 -13.95 7.19 21.04
C TRP A 22 -14.64 6.03 20.33
N SER A 23 -15.83 6.32 19.78
CA SER A 23 -16.60 5.38 18.96
C SER A 23 -16.76 5.96 17.55
N ILE A 24 -16.09 5.35 16.57
CA ILE A 24 -16.20 5.73 15.16
C ILE A 24 -16.57 4.47 14.37
N PRO A 25 -17.87 4.15 14.19
CA PRO A 25 -18.29 2.92 13.50
C PRO A 25 -17.78 2.81 12.06
N ALA A 26 -17.62 3.94 11.37
CA ALA A 26 -17.04 3.97 10.03
C ALA A 26 -15.56 3.56 10.01
N ASP A 27 -14.83 3.85 11.08
CA ASP A 27 -13.44 3.42 11.24
C ASP A 27 -13.31 1.91 11.41
N LEU A 28 -14.15 1.34 12.28
CA LEU A 28 -14.23 -0.10 12.49
C LEU A 28 -14.61 -0.85 11.21
N ARG A 29 -15.58 -0.34 10.44
CA ARG A 29 -15.94 -0.92 9.13
C ARG A 29 -14.78 -0.86 8.14
N ARG A 30 -14.04 0.25 8.09
CA ARG A 30 -12.87 0.38 7.22
C ARG A 30 -11.75 -0.60 7.64
N PHE A 31 -11.47 -0.70 8.94
CA PHE A 31 -10.54 -1.69 9.47
C PHE A 31 -10.95 -3.10 9.07
N GLN A 32 -12.22 -3.47 9.25
CA GLN A 32 -12.74 -4.77 8.82
C GLN A 32 -12.54 -4.98 7.32
N ASN A 33 -12.98 -4.05 6.48
CA ASN A 33 -12.87 -4.16 5.02
C ASN A 33 -11.42 -4.31 4.54
N LEU A 34 -10.48 -3.57 5.14
CA LEU A 34 -9.06 -3.63 4.79
C LEU A 34 -8.43 -4.97 5.23
N THR A 35 -8.84 -5.49 6.38
CA THR A 35 -8.18 -6.64 7.01
C THR A 35 -8.81 -7.98 6.67
N THR A 36 -10.09 -8.05 6.31
CA THR A 36 -10.76 -9.30 5.93
C THR A 36 -9.98 -10.03 4.83
N GLY A 37 -9.81 -11.34 5.00
CA GLY A 37 -9.04 -12.20 4.10
C GLY A 37 -7.52 -12.07 4.24
N ASN A 38 -7.01 -11.22 5.15
CA ASN A 38 -5.59 -10.93 5.35
C ASN A 38 -5.12 -11.28 6.78
N ALA A 39 -3.85 -11.00 7.08
CA ALA A 39 -3.27 -11.24 8.40
C ALA A 39 -3.32 -9.97 9.26
N VAL A 40 -3.80 -10.11 10.49
CA VAL A 40 -3.82 -9.04 11.49
C VAL A 40 -2.85 -9.41 12.61
N ILE A 41 -1.84 -8.57 12.77
CA ILE A 41 -0.79 -8.71 13.76
C ILE A 41 -1.07 -7.74 14.90
N MET A 42 -1.06 -8.25 16.13
CA MET A 42 -1.28 -7.44 17.33
C MET A 42 -0.52 -7.97 18.52
N GLY A 43 -0.44 -7.18 19.60
CA GLY A 43 0.15 -7.60 20.85
C GLY A 43 -0.86 -8.34 21.73
N ARG A 44 -0.38 -9.17 22.67
CA ARG A 44 -1.23 -9.90 23.61
C ARG A 44 -2.30 -9.05 24.28
N LYS A 45 -1.94 -7.90 24.87
CA LYS A 45 -2.91 -7.02 25.55
C LYS A 45 -4.00 -6.49 24.62
N THR A 46 -3.65 -6.18 23.38
CA THR A 46 -4.62 -5.74 22.36
C THR A 46 -5.56 -6.87 21.99
N PHE A 47 -5.02 -8.08 21.81
CA PHE A 47 -5.85 -9.26 21.56
C PHE A 47 -6.81 -9.56 22.72
N GLU A 48 -6.33 -9.50 23.96
CA GLU A 48 -7.13 -9.70 25.18
C GLU A 48 -8.21 -8.61 25.35
N SER A 49 -8.03 -7.42 24.76
CA SER A 49 -9.03 -6.34 24.77
C SER A 49 -10.17 -6.53 23.76
N LEU A 50 -10.05 -7.49 22.82
CA LEU A 50 -11.07 -7.72 21.81
C LEU A 50 -12.36 -8.29 22.45
N PRO A 51 -13.54 -7.74 22.13
CA PRO A 51 -14.79 -8.11 22.80
C PRO A 51 -15.24 -9.54 22.51
N HIS A 52 -14.85 -10.09 21.36
CA HIS A 52 -15.31 -11.40 20.87
C HIS A 52 -14.15 -12.34 20.52
N GLY A 53 -12.95 -12.08 21.07
CA GLY A 53 -11.76 -12.88 20.78
C GLY A 53 -11.24 -12.67 19.34
N PRO A 54 -10.74 -13.73 18.66
CA PRO A 54 -10.15 -13.62 17.34
C PRO A 54 -11.08 -12.96 16.32
N LEU A 55 -10.48 -12.11 15.50
CA LEU A 55 -11.18 -11.41 14.45
C LEU A 55 -11.60 -12.41 13.34
N PRO A 56 -12.89 -12.53 12.99
CA PRO A 56 -13.35 -13.51 11.99
C PRO A 56 -12.79 -13.20 10.59
N ASP A 57 -12.63 -14.24 9.77
CA ASP A 57 -12.13 -14.19 8.39
C ASP A 57 -10.73 -13.57 8.24
N ARG A 58 -9.94 -13.62 9.31
CA ARG A 58 -8.61 -13.02 9.40
C ARG A 58 -7.65 -13.99 10.06
N MET A 59 -6.42 -14.03 9.53
CA MET A 59 -5.33 -14.71 10.21
C MET A 59 -4.88 -13.83 11.38
N ASN A 60 -5.29 -14.19 12.59
CA ASN A 60 -4.92 -13.47 13.80
C ASN A 60 -3.52 -13.93 14.26
N ILE A 61 -2.57 -13.00 14.29
CA ILE A 61 -1.20 -13.25 14.73
C ILE A 61 -0.93 -12.40 15.98
N VAL A 62 -0.63 -13.05 17.10
CA VAL A 62 -0.42 -12.38 18.38
C VAL A 62 1.03 -12.49 18.80
N ILE A 63 1.66 -11.33 19.02
CA ILE A 63 3.03 -11.25 19.50
C ILE A 63 3.01 -11.24 21.03
N SER A 64 3.72 -12.22 21.62
CA SER A 64 3.86 -12.38 23.07
C SER A 64 5.27 -12.86 23.41
N ARG A 65 5.83 -12.37 24.52
CA ARG A 65 7.10 -12.88 25.07
C ARG A 65 6.93 -14.21 25.80
N THR A 66 5.73 -14.45 26.33
CA THR A 66 5.40 -15.72 26.98
C THR A 66 5.03 -16.72 25.91
N ARG A 67 5.75 -17.85 25.85
CA ARG A 67 5.38 -19.00 25.02
C ARG A 67 4.04 -19.53 25.51
N LEU A 68 3.00 -19.33 24.70
CA LEU A 68 1.71 -19.99 24.89
C LEU A 68 1.68 -21.23 23.98
N PRO A 69 0.95 -22.28 24.36
CA PRO A 69 0.86 -23.49 23.55
C PRO A 69 0.19 -23.16 22.21
N THR A 70 0.94 -23.32 21.12
CA THR A 70 0.42 -23.09 19.77
C THR A 70 0.77 -24.22 18.82
N LYS A 71 -0.26 -24.86 18.28
CA LYS A 71 -0.19 -25.36 16.91
C LYS A 71 -0.53 -24.19 15.97
N PRO A 72 0.15 -24.04 14.82
CA PRO A 72 -0.32 -23.15 13.77
C PRO A 72 -1.75 -23.55 13.40
N PRO A 73 -2.71 -22.62 13.34
CA PRO A 73 -4.07 -22.98 12.97
C PRO A 73 -4.11 -23.49 11.53
N GLU A 74 -4.77 -24.62 11.32
CA GLU A 74 -4.98 -25.21 9.98
C GLU A 74 -5.99 -24.39 9.15
N SER A 75 -6.84 -23.60 9.81
CA SER A 75 -7.84 -22.73 9.19
C SER A 75 -7.67 -21.26 9.59
N ARG A 76 -8.06 -20.34 8.68
CA ARG A 76 -8.11 -18.89 8.93
C ARG A 76 -9.25 -18.47 9.87
N THR A 77 -10.22 -19.36 10.13
CA THR A 77 -11.41 -19.06 10.92
C THR A 77 -11.31 -19.46 12.40
N GLU A 78 -10.40 -20.37 12.76
CA GLU A 78 -10.48 -21.07 14.06
C GLU A 78 -9.21 -21.05 14.90
N GLY A 79 -8.23 -20.19 14.62
CA GLY A 79 -7.15 -20.04 15.59
C GLY A 79 -6.26 -18.83 15.47
N VAL A 80 -5.50 -18.67 16.55
CA VAL A 80 -4.57 -17.57 16.78
C VAL A 80 -3.16 -18.14 16.64
N LEU A 81 -2.37 -17.55 15.76
CA LEU A 81 -0.95 -17.85 15.68
C LEU A 81 -0.21 -16.97 16.69
N TRP A 82 0.47 -17.60 17.65
CA TRP A 82 1.29 -16.87 18.61
C TRP A 82 2.75 -16.92 18.19
N VAL A 83 3.41 -15.77 18.20
CA VAL A 83 4.83 -15.64 17.83
C VAL A 83 5.55 -14.75 18.83
N CYS A 84 6.88 -14.87 18.88
CA CYS A 84 7.72 -14.05 19.76
C CYS A 84 8.38 -12.88 19.03
N ASP A 85 8.60 -13.00 17.72
CA ASP A 85 9.29 -12.00 16.91
C ASP A 85 8.38 -11.40 15.81
N PRO A 86 8.42 -10.08 15.58
CA PRO A 86 7.66 -9.44 14.51
C PRO A 86 7.99 -9.91 13.10
N GLN A 87 9.24 -10.27 12.81
CA GLN A 87 9.61 -10.77 11.49
C GLN A 87 8.92 -12.10 11.20
N ASP A 88 8.84 -12.99 12.18
CA ASP A 88 8.11 -14.24 12.05
C ASP A 88 6.64 -13.96 11.70
N ALA A 89 6.00 -13.00 12.39
CA ALA A 89 4.62 -12.60 12.12
C ALA A 89 4.40 -12.19 10.66
N ILE A 90 5.31 -11.39 10.13
CA ILE A 90 5.27 -10.93 8.73
C ILE A 90 5.51 -12.09 7.77
N GLN A 91 6.51 -12.93 8.05
CA GLN A 91 6.88 -14.06 7.20
C GLN A 91 5.72 -15.06 7.09
N PHE A 92 5.08 -15.41 8.21
CA PHE A 92 3.92 -16.30 8.21
C PHE A 92 2.76 -15.79 7.36
N ALA A 93 2.54 -14.46 7.34
CA ALA A 93 1.54 -13.86 6.48
C ALA A 93 1.93 -14.01 5.00
N TRP A 94 3.18 -13.69 4.63
CA TRP A 94 3.65 -13.79 3.25
C TRP A 94 3.70 -15.22 2.71
N ASP A 95 4.08 -16.20 3.52
CA ASP A 95 4.08 -17.62 3.14
C ASP A 95 2.68 -18.10 2.73
N ARG A 96 1.63 -17.43 3.23
CA ARG A 96 0.22 -17.69 2.91
C ARG A 96 -0.38 -16.70 1.93
N GLN A 97 0.47 -15.88 1.29
CA GLN A 97 0.08 -14.84 0.35
C GLN A 97 -0.91 -13.82 0.95
N LEU A 98 -0.80 -13.56 2.25
CA LEU A 98 -1.63 -12.59 2.97
C LEU A 98 -0.91 -11.25 3.12
N LYS A 99 -1.66 -10.16 3.06
CA LYS A 99 -1.12 -8.84 3.42
C LYS A 99 -1.00 -8.73 4.95
N PRO A 100 0.15 -8.34 5.50
CA PRO A 100 0.30 -8.17 6.94
C PRO A 100 -0.15 -6.76 7.36
N PHE A 101 -1.16 -6.70 8.24
CA PHE A 101 -1.65 -5.50 8.89
C PHE A 101 -1.31 -5.50 10.37
N VAL A 102 -0.63 -4.46 10.85
CA VAL A 102 -0.25 -4.30 12.27
C VAL A 102 -1.27 -3.38 12.93
N SER A 103 -1.92 -3.87 13.98
CA SER A 103 -3.04 -3.20 14.67
C SER A 103 -2.77 -2.88 16.14
N GLY A 104 -1.48 -2.77 16.51
CA GLY A 104 -1.03 -2.28 17.81
C GLY A 104 -0.89 -3.37 18.88
N GLY A 105 -0.79 -3.02 20.16
CA GLY A 105 -0.77 -1.66 20.73
C GLY A 105 0.58 -0.94 20.67
N GLU A 106 0.79 0.07 21.51
CA GLU A 106 1.96 0.97 21.49
C GLU A 106 3.28 0.21 21.37
N GLN A 107 3.52 -0.79 22.23
CA GLN A 107 4.78 -1.55 22.22
C GLN A 107 5.02 -2.27 20.89
N ILE A 108 3.95 -2.77 20.26
CA ILE A 108 4.03 -3.41 18.95
C ILE A 108 4.35 -2.37 17.88
N TYR A 109 3.63 -1.24 17.86
CA TYR A 109 3.94 -0.16 16.92
C TYR A 109 5.40 0.29 17.03
N ARG A 110 5.89 0.56 18.25
CA ARG A 110 7.29 0.91 18.50
C ARG A 110 8.23 -0.14 17.94
N HIS A 111 8.00 -1.41 18.24
CA HIS A 111 8.89 -2.49 17.83
C HIS A 111 8.99 -2.60 16.30
N PHE A 112 7.84 -2.55 15.60
CA PHE A 112 7.81 -2.60 14.14
C PHE A 112 8.46 -1.38 13.49
N LEU A 113 8.24 -0.18 14.04
CA LEU A 113 8.83 1.07 13.56
C LEU A 113 10.35 1.10 13.79
N HIS A 114 10.83 0.70 14.98
CA HIS A 114 12.27 0.62 15.29
C HIS A 114 13.01 -0.36 14.39
N LYS A 115 12.39 -1.49 14.05
CA LYS A 115 12.98 -2.50 13.16
C LYS A 115 12.88 -2.14 11.66
N GLY A 116 12.27 -1.01 11.29
CA GLY A 116 12.12 -0.60 9.89
C GLY A 116 11.27 -1.56 9.04
N LEU A 117 10.30 -2.24 9.67
CA LEU A 117 9.50 -3.30 9.03
C LEU A 117 8.22 -2.77 8.35
N ILE A 118 7.87 -1.50 8.57
CA ILE A 118 6.63 -0.90 8.07
C ILE A 118 6.90 -0.11 6.79
N HIS A 119 6.01 -0.31 5.83
CA HIS A 119 6.06 0.35 4.53
C HIS A 119 5.01 1.46 4.43
N LYS A 120 3.86 1.24 5.07
CA LYS A 120 2.68 2.09 4.99
C LYS A 120 2.02 2.21 6.36
N ILE A 121 1.45 3.37 6.67
CA ILE A 121 0.56 3.58 7.81
C ILE A 121 -0.72 4.18 7.26
N ILE A 122 -1.86 3.59 7.60
CA ILE A 122 -3.18 4.20 7.37
C ILE A 122 -3.66 4.64 8.74
N ALA A 123 -3.64 5.96 8.97
CA ALA A 123 -3.98 6.59 10.22
C ALA A 123 -5.37 7.23 10.14
N THR A 124 -6.18 6.99 11.15
CA THR A 124 -7.39 7.76 11.45
C THR A 124 -7.02 8.81 12.48
N GLU A 125 -6.89 10.06 12.05
CA GLU A 125 -6.55 11.17 12.93
C GLU A 125 -7.84 11.81 13.44
N VAL A 126 -8.19 11.49 14.69
CA VAL A 126 -9.39 11.97 15.37
C VAL A 126 -9.15 13.39 15.88
N LYS A 127 -10.09 14.30 15.61
CA LYS A 127 -9.99 15.68 16.08
C LYS A 127 -10.17 15.76 17.60
N GLY A 128 -9.49 16.72 18.21
CA GLY A 128 -9.54 16.95 19.64
C GLY A 128 -8.48 16.18 20.44
N ARG A 129 -8.51 16.39 21.75
CA ARG A 129 -7.62 15.74 22.72
C ARG A 129 -8.45 15.00 23.75
N HIS A 130 -8.20 13.71 23.87
CA HIS A 130 -8.85 12.81 24.79
C HIS A 130 -7.93 12.53 25.98
N GLU A 131 -8.44 11.84 26.99
CA GLU A 131 -7.60 11.29 28.06
C GLU A 131 -7.15 9.88 27.68
N GLY A 132 -5.90 9.54 28.00
CA GLY A 132 -5.34 8.24 27.66
C GLY A 132 -3.95 7.98 28.23
N ASP A 133 -3.65 6.69 28.33
CA ASP A 133 -2.41 6.15 28.90
C ASP A 133 -1.49 5.52 27.85
N THR A 134 -2.00 5.32 26.63
CA THR A 134 -1.34 4.59 25.56
C THR A 134 -1.22 5.48 24.34
N TYR A 135 -0.02 5.60 23.77
CA TYR A 135 0.26 6.57 22.73
C TYR A 135 0.81 5.93 21.45
N PHE A 136 0.41 6.45 20.29
CA PHE A 136 1.09 6.16 19.04
C PHE A 136 2.48 6.81 19.01
N PRO A 137 3.52 6.09 18.58
CA PRO A 137 4.88 6.63 18.53
C PRO A 137 5.00 7.86 17.63
N ARG A 138 5.94 8.77 17.95
CA ARG A 138 6.17 9.95 17.13
C ARG A 138 6.93 9.56 15.87
N LEU A 139 6.29 9.66 14.71
CA LEU A 139 6.88 9.18 13.45
C LEU A 139 8.21 9.83 13.08
N TYR A 140 8.45 11.08 13.49
CA TYR A 140 9.71 11.78 13.22
C TYR A 140 10.92 11.17 13.96
N GLU A 141 10.70 10.30 14.95
CA GLU A 141 11.77 9.55 15.64
C GLU A 141 12.27 8.35 14.81
N TYR A 142 11.64 8.08 13.67
CA TYR A 142 11.89 6.92 12.81
C TYR A 142 12.24 7.36 11.38
N GLU A 143 12.60 6.40 10.52
CA GLU A 143 12.95 6.66 9.13
C GLU A 143 11.86 7.46 8.40
N GLY A 144 12.27 8.42 7.56
CA GLY A 144 11.41 9.43 6.95
C GLY A 144 10.05 8.92 6.45
N TRP A 145 9.00 9.63 6.87
CA TRP A 145 7.62 9.39 6.51
C TRP A 145 7.05 10.57 5.74
N THR A 146 6.29 10.29 4.69
CA THR A 146 5.54 11.30 3.94
C THR A 146 4.06 10.98 4.06
N GLY A 147 3.27 11.94 4.53
CA GLY A 147 1.83 11.81 4.75
C GLY A 147 1.02 12.48 3.65
N GLN A 148 -0.07 11.85 3.23
CA GLN A 148 -1.07 12.39 2.33
C GLN A 148 -2.46 12.21 2.94
N VAL A 149 -3.24 13.28 2.98
CA VAL A 149 -4.65 13.20 3.39
C VAL A 149 -5.42 12.53 2.26
N MET A 150 -6.04 11.39 2.58
CA MET A 150 -6.85 10.61 1.65
C MET A 150 -8.31 11.08 1.70
N GLU A 151 -8.81 11.34 2.91
CA GLU A 151 -10.18 11.76 3.17
C GLU A 151 -10.20 12.71 4.36
N GLU A 152 -10.97 13.79 4.28
CA GLU A 152 -11.24 14.69 5.40
C GLU A 152 -12.71 14.61 5.79
N LEU A 153 -12.97 14.15 7.00
CA LEU A 153 -14.30 13.99 7.55
C LEU A 153 -14.43 14.90 8.78
N GLY A 154 -15.62 15.44 9.03
CA GLY A 154 -15.80 16.52 10.00
C GLY A 154 -15.12 16.28 11.36
N ALA A 155 -15.19 15.05 11.89
CA ALA A 155 -14.64 14.65 13.18
C ALA A 155 -13.27 13.96 13.13
N TYR A 156 -12.80 13.51 11.97
CA TYR A 156 -11.52 12.81 11.81
C TYR A 156 -11.06 12.83 10.35
N ARG A 157 -9.77 12.68 10.08
CA ARG A 157 -9.27 12.52 8.71
C ARG A 157 -8.54 11.20 8.55
N ILE A 158 -8.50 10.69 7.32
CA ILE A 158 -7.72 9.51 6.96
C ILE A 158 -6.46 9.99 6.28
N VAL A 159 -5.31 9.60 6.84
CA VAL A 159 -3.99 9.97 6.33
C VAL A 159 -3.24 8.69 6.00
N GLU A 160 -2.73 8.61 4.78
CA GLU A 160 -1.78 7.57 4.39
C GLU A 160 -0.36 8.11 4.55
N TYR A 161 0.46 7.42 5.33
CA TYR A 161 1.89 7.68 5.40
C TYR A 161 2.67 6.57 4.69
N LEU A 162 3.63 6.95 3.87
CA LEU A 162 4.58 6.03 3.23
C LEU A 162 5.99 6.26 3.77
N SER A 163 6.71 5.17 4.03
CA SER A 163 8.13 5.27 4.38
C SER A 163 8.97 5.58 3.14
N LEU A 164 10.13 6.21 3.33
CA LEU A 164 11.09 6.45 2.24
C LEU A 164 11.44 5.16 1.47
N ARG A 165 11.52 4.02 2.16
CA ARG A 165 11.74 2.72 1.52
C ARG A 165 10.59 2.34 0.58
N ALA A 166 9.35 2.53 1.01
CA ALA A 166 8.19 2.26 0.19
C ALA A 166 8.14 3.17 -1.05
N LEU A 167 8.41 4.47 -0.87
CA LEU A 167 8.47 5.44 -1.97
C LEU A 167 9.57 5.07 -2.99
N ARG A 168 10.77 4.72 -2.51
CA ARG A 168 11.87 4.27 -3.38
C ARG A 168 11.50 3.01 -4.17
N GLN A 169 10.83 2.05 -3.53
CA GLN A 169 10.36 0.84 -4.20
C GLN A 169 9.33 1.18 -5.29
N GLN A 170 8.31 1.97 -4.96
CA GLN A 170 7.30 2.40 -5.94
C GLN A 170 7.93 3.11 -7.13
N ARG A 171 8.88 4.02 -6.88
CA ARG A 171 9.63 4.71 -7.94
C ARG A 171 10.40 3.72 -8.83
N ASN A 172 11.04 2.70 -8.25
CA ASN A 172 11.80 1.70 -9.01
C ASN A 172 10.87 0.80 -9.84
N ASP A 173 9.78 0.32 -9.26
CA ASP A 173 8.78 -0.49 -9.95
C ASP A 173 8.20 0.28 -11.15
N LEU A 174 7.93 1.56 -10.93
CA LEU A 174 7.44 2.45 -11.97
C LEU A 174 8.48 2.69 -13.07
N LYS A 175 9.75 2.91 -12.73
CA LYS A 175 10.83 3.00 -13.73
C LYS A 175 10.92 1.74 -14.59
N GLN A 176 10.75 0.56 -14.00
CA GLN A 176 10.73 -0.70 -14.74
C GLN A 176 9.51 -0.79 -15.66
N GLN A 177 8.33 -0.40 -15.19
CA GLN A 177 7.12 -0.35 -16.03
C GLN A 177 7.30 0.60 -17.22
N LEU A 178 7.83 1.81 -16.99
CA LEU A 178 8.12 2.78 -18.04
C LEU A 178 9.15 2.26 -19.04
N ALA A 179 10.18 1.53 -18.59
CA ALA A 179 11.15 0.89 -19.49
C ALA A 179 10.48 -0.13 -20.42
N ILE A 180 9.61 -1.00 -19.89
CA ILE A 180 8.83 -1.97 -20.68
C ILE A 180 7.93 -1.26 -21.70
N VAL A 181 7.27 -0.17 -21.30
CA VAL A 181 6.45 0.63 -22.21
C VAL A 181 7.30 1.25 -23.32
N GLY A 182 8.48 1.80 -22.98
CA GLY A 182 9.42 2.37 -23.94
C GLY A 182 9.92 1.36 -24.97
N GLU A 183 10.25 0.13 -24.55
CA GLU A 183 10.64 -0.96 -25.45
C GLU A 183 9.51 -1.34 -26.42
N LYS A 184 8.27 -1.51 -25.90
CA LYS A 184 7.09 -1.79 -26.72
C LYS A 184 6.82 -0.66 -27.73
N TYR A 185 6.92 0.59 -27.28
CA TYR A 185 6.76 1.76 -28.15
C TYR A 185 7.83 1.78 -29.26
N SER A 186 9.10 1.52 -28.93
CA SER A 186 10.21 1.44 -29.89
C SER A 186 9.99 0.33 -30.93
N ALA A 187 9.52 -0.85 -30.51
CA ALA A 187 9.19 -1.96 -31.41
C ALA A 187 8.06 -1.60 -32.39
N LEU A 188 6.97 -1.01 -31.89
CA LEU A 188 5.85 -0.54 -32.71
C LEU A 188 6.28 0.56 -33.70
N ARG A 189 7.17 1.45 -33.28
CA ARG A 189 7.75 2.48 -34.17
C ARG A 189 8.57 1.86 -35.30
N LYS A 190 9.42 0.87 -35.01
CA LYS A 190 10.18 0.13 -36.05
C LYS A 190 9.26 -0.59 -37.02
N GLU A 191 8.18 -1.20 -36.54
CA GLU A 191 7.18 -1.86 -37.39
C GLU A 191 6.47 -0.86 -38.31
N ARG A 192 6.10 0.32 -37.77
CA ARG A 192 5.52 1.43 -38.53
C ARG A 192 6.45 1.87 -39.65
N ASP A 193 7.72 2.09 -39.34
CA ASP A 193 8.70 2.59 -40.31
C ASP A 193 8.95 1.57 -41.42
N LYS A 194 8.97 0.26 -41.08
CA LYS A 194 8.98 -0.83 -42.07
C LYS A 194 7.73 -0.83 -42.97
N LEU A 195 6.54 -0.60 -42.41
CA LEU A 195 5.29 -0.54 -43.17
C LEU A 195 5.25 0.70 -44.09
N ILE A 196 5.73 1.86 -43.62
CA ILE A 196 5.85 3.07 -44.44
C ILE A 196 6.79 2.81 -45.62
N ALA A 197 7.97 2.23 -45.36
CA ALA A 197 8.92 1.88 -46.42
C ALA A 197 8.30 0.92 -47.46
N LYS A 198 7.53 -0.07 -47.03
CA LYS A 198 6.78 -0.96 -47.94
C LYS A 198 5.73 -0.20 -48.76
N VAL A 199 4.91 0.64 -48.14
CA VAL A 199 3.88 1.44 -48.84
C VAL A 199 4.50 2.34 -49.91
N LEU A 200 5.70 2.89 -49.67
CA LEU A 200 6.42 3.73 -50.63
C LEU A 200 7.01 2.94 -51.81
N GLN A 201 7.21 1.62 -51.68
CA GLN A 201 7.76 0.77 -52.75
C GLN A 201 6.70 0.25 -53.74
N TYR A 202 5.41 0.26 -53.38
CA TYR A 202 4.32 -0.26 -54.24
C TYR A 202 3.56 0.86 -54.97
N ASN A 203 3.16 0.60 -56.21
CA ASN A 203 2.33 1.51 -57.01
C ASN A 203 0.98 1.78 -56.31
N SER A 204 0.56 3.05 -56.32
CA SER A 204 -0.45 3.68 -55.44
C SER A 204 -1.88 3.12 -55.47
N SER A 205 -2.17 2.13 -56.33
CA SER A 205 -3.54 1.70 -56.67
C SER A 205 -3.79 0.18 -56.58
N SER A 206 -2.87 -0.61 -56.01
CA SER A 206 -3.09 -2.06 -55.82
C SER A 206 -3.86 -2.38 -54.52
N SER A 207 -4.64 -3.47 -54.53
CA SER A 207 -5.31 -4.03 -53.34
C SER A 207 -4.34 -4.24 -52.16
N ASP A 208 -3.11 -4.68 -52.45
CA ASP A 208 -2.06 -4.89 -51.46
C ASP A 208 -1.62 -3.58 -50.78
N THR A 209 -1.59 -2.48 -51.53
CA THR A 209 -1.23 -1.14 -51.01
C THR A 209 -2.30 -0.64 -50.04
N ASN A 210 -3.58 -0.91 -50.32
CA ASN A 210 -4.68 -0.57 -49.42
C ASN A 210 -4.64 -1.41 -48.13
N ALA A 211 -4.32 -2.71 -48.21
CA ALA A 211 -4.16 -3.56 -47.03
C ALA A 211 -3.00 -3.07 -46.11
N LEU A 212 -1.90 -2.61 -46.69
CA LEU A 212 -0.77 -2.02 -45.95
C LEU A 212 -1.14 -0.69 -45.28
N ARG A 213 -1.90 0.17 -45.97
CA ARG A 213 -2.41 1.44 -45.39
C ARG A 213 -3.33 1.21 -44.20
N THR A 214 -4.22 0.21 -44.27
CA THR A 214 -5.08 -0.17 -43.14
C THR A 214 -4.28 -0.64 -41.93
N LYS A 215 -3.26 -1.49 -42.14
CA LYS A 215 -2.34 -1.91 -41.07
C LYS A 215 -1.60 -0.73 -40.45
N LEU A 216 -1.11 0.20 -41.28
CA LEU A 216 -0.43 1.41 -40.82
C LEU A 216 -1.36 2.31 -39.98
N GLN A 217 -2.61 2.48 -40.39
CA GLN A 217 -3.59 3.27 -39.64
C GLN A 217 -3.93 2.64 -38.28
N ALA A 218 -4.09 1.31 -38.22
CA ALA A 218 -4.29 0.59 -36.97
C ALA A 218 -3.08 0.75 -36.03
N LEU A 219 -1.86 0.67 -36.57
CA LEU A 219 -0.63 0.83 -35.79
C LEU A 219 -0.45 2.25 -35.26
N ARG A 220 -0.79 3.28 -36.05
CA ARG A 220 -0.80 4.69 -35.61
C ARG A 220 -1.77 4.91 -34.45
N LYS A 221 -2.97 4.32 -34.50
CA LYS A 221 -3.94 4.37 -33.40
C LYS A 221 -3.37 3.73 -32.13
N LYS A 222 -2.71 2.57 -32.24
CA LYS A 222 -2.04 1.91 -31.11
C LYS A 222 -0.94 2.79 -30.51
N LEU A 223 -0.06 3.38 -31.33
CA LEU A 223 1.01 4.26 -30.87
C LEU A 223 0.48 5.48 -30.09
N ASN A 224 -0.57 6.15 -30.61
CA ASN A 224 -1.17 7.29 -29.92
C ASN A 224 -1.82 6.88 -28.59
N ALA A 225 -2.50 5.73 -28.53
CA ALA A 225 -3.05 5.23 -27.27
C ALA A 225 -1.96 4.94 -26.21
N TYR A 226 -0.79 4.43 -26.63
CA TYR A 226 0.35 4.24 -25.74
C TYR A 226 0.93 5.57 -25.23
N GLU A 227 1.08 6.58 -26.10
CA GLU A 227 1.57 7.91 -25.70
C GLU A 227 0.62 8.58 -24.70
N GLN A 228 -0.69 8.57 -24.96
CA GLN A 228 -1.66 9.17 -24.05
C GLN A 228 -1.66 8.49 -22.68
N ARG A 229 -1.56 7.15 -22.66
CA ARG A 229 -1.49 6.41 -21.40
C ARG A 229 -0.21 6.72 -20.62
N ALA A 230 0.94 6.79 -21.28
CA ALA A 230 2.20 7.14 -20.63
C ALA A 230 2.18 8.58 -20.06
N ILE A 231 1.60 9.54 -20.79
CA ILE A 231 1.42 10.92 -20.31
C ILE A 231 0.49 10.97 -19.09
N GLN A 232 -0.60 10.20 -19.11
CA GLN A 232 -1.56 10.15 -18.01
C GLN A 232 -0.96 9.52 -16.75
N GLU A 233 -0.20 8.43 -16.91
CA GLU A 233 0.55 7.78 -15.83
C GLU A 233 1.65 8.68 -15.27
N TYR A 234 2.31 9.50 -16.10
CA TYR A 234 3.31 10.49 -15.67
C TYR A 234 2.68 11.68 -14.92
N ARG A 235 1.53 12.21 -15.38
CA ARG A 235 0.83 13.31 -14.68
C ARG A 235 0.37 12.91 -13.29
N HIS A 236 -0.15 11.69 -13.14
CA HIS A 236 -0.51 11.14 -11.83
C HIS A 236 0.71 11.01 -10.89
N GLN A 237 1.96 11.06 -11.38
CA GLN A 237 3.16 11.00 -10.52
C GLN A 237 3.59 12.34 -9.95
N GLN A 238 3.29 13.45 -10.64
CA GLN A 238 3.61 14.79 -10.09
C GLN A 238 2.81 15.10 -8.82
N ASP A 239 1.64 14.49 -8.65
CA ASP A 239 0.86 14.61 -7.42
C ASP A 239 1.44 13.84 -6.22
N TYR A 240 2.43 12.96 -6.44
CA TYR A 240 3.01 12.07 -5.41
C TYR A 240 4.51 12.27 -5.18
N LEU A 241 5.15 13.17 -5.92
CA LEU A 241 6.55 13.55 -5.68
C LEU A 241 6.56 14.76 -4.73
N PRO A 242 7.26 14.69 -3.57
CA PRO A 242 7.58 15.91 -2.85
C PRO A 242 8.36 16.81 -3.81
N TYR A 243 8.03 18.10 -3.82
CA TYR A 243 8.69 19.13 -4.63
C TYR A 243 10.20 19.04 -4.37
N ASP A 244 10.97 18.52 -5.33
CA ASP A 244 12.43 18.54 -5.27
C ASP A 244 12.85 20.01 -5.47
N ASP A 245 13.13 20.72 -4.38
CA ASP A 245 13.65 22.09 -4.36
C ASP A 245 15.12 22.19 -4.83
N ASP A 246 15.72 21.07 -5.29
CA ASP A 246 17.14 20.99 -5.66
C ASP A 246 17.47 21.50 -7.08
N ASP A 247 16.48 21.87 -7.90
CA ASP A 247 16.70 22.48 -9.23
C ASP A 247 16.82 24.02 -9.20
N ARG A 248 17.03 24.62 -8.02
CA ARG A 248 17.43 26.04 -7.87
C ARG A 248 18.86 26.17 -7.36
N ARG A 249 19.85 25.76 -8.16
CA ARG A 249 21.23 26.28 -8.06
C ARG A 249 21.86 26.44 -9.43
#